data_AF-A0A516IMU6-F1
#
_entry.id   AF-A0A516IMU6-F1
#
_cell.length_a   1.000
_cell.length_b   1.000
_cell.length_c   1.000
_cell.angle_alpha   90.00
_cell.angle_beta   90.00
_cell.angle_gamma   90.00
#
_symmetry.space_group_name_H-M   'P 1'
#
loop_
_entity.id
_entity.type
_entity.pdbx_description
1 polymer ?
#
loop_
_entity_poly.entity_id
_entity_poly.type
_entity_poly.pdbx_seq_one_letter_code
_entity_poly.pdbx_strand_id
1 'polypeptide(L)' 'MPQMSPLLWFNLFMMFSITMIMINQIMFFSFNNKMIKMKKKKNNNPKMNWKW' A
#
# COMPACT_ATOMS: atom_id res chain seq x y z
N MET A 1 -35.05 1.97 20.42
CA MET A 1 -34.82 2.57 19.09
C MET A 1 -33.95 3.81 19.29
N PRO A 2 -32.67 3.80 18.91
CA PRO A 2 -31.85 5.00 18.98
C PRO A 2 -32.24 5.91 17.81
N GLN A 3 -32.69 7.11 18.13
CA GLN A 3 -33.01 8.15 17.15
C GLN A 3 -31.72 8.44 16.36
N MET A 4 -31.61 7.98 15.10
CA MET A 4 -30.47 8.27 14.24
C MET A 4 -30.50 9.77 13.95
N SER A 5 -29.72 10.52 14.72
CA SER A 5 -29.47 11.91 14.40
C SER A 5 -28.77 11.96 13.02
N PRO A 6 -29.16 12.88 12.12
CA PRO A 6 -28.58 13.00 10.78
C PRO A 6 -27.04 13.09 10.77
N LEU A 7 -26.46 13.58 11.87
CA LEU A 7 -25.02 13.71 12.08
C LEU A 7 -24.28 12.37 12.15
N LEU A 8 -24.91 11.31 12.67
CA LEU A 8 -24.24 10.02 12.87
C LEU A 8 -23.92 9.34 11.55
N TRP A 9 -24.81 9.47 10.56
CA TRP A 9 -24.60 8.91 9.22
C TRP A 9 -23.49 9.64 8.46
N PHE A 10 -23.43 10.98 8.58
CA PHE A 10 -22.33 11.75 8.00
C PHE A 10 -20.98 11.36 8.60
N ASN A 11 -20.91 11.19 9.93
CA ASN A 11 -19.69 10.74 10.60
C ASN A 11 -19.25 9.35 10.15
N LEU A 12 -20.18 8.40 10.01
CA LEU A 12 -19.88 7.07 9.48
C LEU A 12 -19.36 7.13 8.04
N PHE A 13 -19.96 7.95 7.19
CA PHE A 13 -19.50 8.15 5.81
C PHE A 13 -18.09 8.76 5.75
N MET A 14 -17.80 9.76 6.59
CA MET A 14 -16.45 10.35 6.66
C MET A 14 -15.41 9.34 7.14
N MET A 15 -15.70 8.57 8.19
CA MET A 15 -14.79 7.54 8.69
C MET A 15 -14.55 6.43 7.66
N PHE A 16 -15.60 6.00 6.96
CA PHE A 16 -15.47 5.03 5.87
C PHE A 16 -14.61 5.55 4.72
N SER A 17 -14.80 6.81 4.32
CA SER A 17 -14.03 7.41 3.23
C SER A 17 -12.54 7.54 3.58
N ILE A 18 -12.22 7.98 4.81
CA ILE A 18 -10.83 8.11 5.27
C ILE A 18 -10.15 6.74 5.33
N THR A 19 -10.83 5.72 5.87
CA THR A 19 -10.27 4.35 5.93
C THR A 19 -10.04 3.77 4.54
N MET A 20 -10.93 4.01 3.58
CA MET A 20 -10.76 3.59 2.19
C MET A 20 -9.55 4.26 1.53
N ILE A 21 -9.33 5.55 1.75
CA ILE A 21 -8.16 6.27 1.24
C ILE A 21 -6.86 5.71 1.85
N MET A 22 -6.84 5.48 3.17
CA MET A 22 -5.67 4.91 3.86
C MET A 22 -5.31 3.52 3.35
N ILE A 23 -6.30 2.65 3.12
CA ILE A 23 -6.07 1.29 2.57
C ILE A 23 -5.45 1.39 1.17
N ASN A 24 -5.95 2.28 0.31
CA ASN A 24 -5.38 2.48 -1.03
C ASN A 24 -3.94 2.98 -0.99
N GLN A 25 -3.62 3.92 -0.09
CA GLN A 25 -2.25 4.40 0.10
C GLN A 25 -1.31 3.26 0.53
N ILE A 26 -1.73 2.45 1.51
CA ILE A 26 -0.95 1.29 1.98
C ILE A 26 -0.75 0.28 0.83
N MET A 27 -1.79 0.01 0.04
CA MET A 27 -1.71 -0.89 -1.10
C MET A 27 -0.71 -0.39 -2.15
N PHE A 28 -0.76 0.90 -2.47
CA PHE A 28 0.16 1.55 -3.42
C PHE A 28 1.62 1.48 -2.96
N PHE A 29 1.90 1.87 -1.71
CA PHE A 29 3.26 1.84 -1.16
C PHE A 29 3.79 0.42 -0.96
N SER A 30 2.94 -0.53 -0.57
CA SER A 30 3.33 -1.94 -0.40
C SER A 30 3.70 -2.59 -1.74
N PHE A 31 2.98 -2.28 -2.82
CA PHE A 31 3.25 -2.83 -4.14
C PHE A 31 4.55 -2.27 -4.76
N ASN A 32 4.75 -0.95 -4.72
CA ASN A 32 5.94 -0.32 -5.30
C ASN A 32 7.24 -0.73 -4.59
N ASN A 33 7.22 -0.89 -3.26
CA ASN A 33 8.43 -1.26 -2.51
C ASN A 33 8.87 -2.73 -2.79
N LYS A 34 7.93 -3.62 -3.11
CA LYS A 34 8.25 -5.01 -3.52
C LYS A 34 8.96 -5.07 -4.87
N MET A 35 8.54 -4.26 -5.85
CA MET A 35 9.20 -4.19 -7.16
C MET A 35 10.66 -3.71 -7.08
N ILE A 36 10.92 -2.70 -6.25
CA ILE A 36 12.28 -2.17 -6.04
C ILE A 36 13.20 -3.25 -5.42
N LYS A 37 12.69 -4.02 -4.46
CA LYS A 37 13.44 -5.14 -3.85
C LYS A 37 13.72 -6.28 -4.84
N MET A 38 12.79 -6.61 -5.74
CA MET A 38 13.05 -7.60 -6.80
C MET A 38 14.11 -7.13 -7.80
N LYS A 39 14.11 -5.85 -8.20
CA LYS A 39 15.17 -5.31 -9.07
C LYS A 39 16.56 -5.40 -8.44
N LYS A 40 16.69 -5.13 -7.13
CA LYS A 40 17.98 -5.26 -6.41
C LYS A 40 18.51 -6.70 -6.37
N LYS A 41 17.64 -7.72 -6.25
CA LYS A 41 18.07 -9.13 -6.23
C LYS A 41 18.61 -9.62 -7.58
N LYS A 42 18.20 -9.03 -8.71
CA LYS A 42 18.69 -9.41 -10.05
C LYS A 42 20.11 -8.96 -10.37
N ASN A 43 20.70 -8.03 -9.60
CA ASN A 43 22.06 -7.56 -9.81
C ASN A 43 23.14 -8.37 -9.09
N ASN A 44 22.79 -9.44 -8.38
CA ASN A 44 23.75 -10.38 -7.80
C ASN A 44 24.13 -11.49 -8.78
N ASN A 45 24.28 -11.18 -10.08
CA ASN A 45 25.11 -12.03 -10.92
C ASN A 45 26.55 -11.84 -10.41
N PRO A 46 27.21 -12.88 -9.85
CA PRO A 46 28.65 -12.77 -9.67
C PRO A 46 29.21 -12.46 -11.05
N LYS A 47 29.99 -11.38 -11.16
CA LYS A 47 30.79 -11.13 -12.35
C LYS A 47 31.60 -12.39 -12.56
N MET A 48 31.19 -13.20 -13.54
CA MET A 48 32.01 -14.30 -13.98
C MET A 48 33.20 -13.62 -14.65
N ASN A 49 34.22 -13.35 -13.83
CA ASN A 49 35.55 -13.04 -14.30
C ASN A 49 36.00 -14.32 -15.01
N TRP A 50 35.64 -14.40 -16.29
CA TRP A 50 36.38 -15.20 -17.24
C TRP A 50 37.81 -14.70 -17.18
N LYS A 51 38.63 -15.39 -16.39
CA LYS A 51 40.06 -15.38 -16.56
C LYS A 51 40.38 -16.69 -17.28
N TRP A 52 41.00 -16.48 -18.43
CA TRP A 52 41.42 -17.43 -19.47
C TRP A 52 40.35 -17.74 -20.50
#